data_AF-A0A3B0U4D3-F1
#
_entry.id   AF-A0A3B0U4D3-F1
#
_cell.length_a   1.000
_cell.length_b   1.000
_cell.length_c   1.000
_cell.angle_alpha   90.00
_cell.angle_beta   90.00
_cell.angle_gamma   90.00
#
_symmetry.space_group_name_H-M   'P 1'
#
loop_
_entity.id
_entity.type
_entity.pdbx_description
1 polymer ?
#
loop_
_entity_poly.entity_id
_entity_poly.type
_entity_poly.pdbx_seq_one_letter_code
_entity_poly.pdbx_strand_id
1 'polypeptide(L)'
;MNYSKVNNIIGWIVFIIAAATYSLTVEPTAGFWDVGEFIAVSYKLMVPHPPGAPLFLLMGRMVSFLAMGDTQMVAFWINMLSAMAAAFGILFMFWSITLIGQKILKVKESEIDTAQMIKLMMA
;
A
#
# COMPACT_ATOMS: atom_id res chain seq x y z
N MET A 1 24.18 -10.30 13.20
CA MET A 1 23.17 -10.06 12.15
C MET A 1 22.86 -8.56 12.16
N ASN A 2 22.81 -7.87 11.02
CA ASN A 2 22.58 -6.42 11.00
C ASN A 2 21.06 -6.15 11.04
N TYR A 3 20.59 -5.51 12.13
CA TYR A 3 19.16 -5.19 12.32
C TYR A 3 18.56 -4.44 11.13
N SER A 4 19.23 -3.40 10.65
CA SER A 4 18.79 -2.57 9.53
C SER A 4 18.50 -3.41 8.28
N LYS A 5 19.41 -4.33 7.95
CA LYS A 5 19.24 -5.23 6.80
C LYS A 5 18.05 -6.17 6.99
N VAL A 6 17.90 -6.76 8.17
CA VAL A 6 16.80 -7.69 8.49
C VAL A 6 15.45 -6.96 8.46
N ASN A 7 15.34 -5.81 9.12
CA ASN A 7 14.14 -4.98 9.14
C ASN A 7 13.71 -4.56 7.73
N ASN A 8 14.66 -4.16 6.87
CA ASN A 8 14.34 -3.79 5.50
C ASN A 8 13.88 -4.99 4.66
N ILE A 9 14.56 -6.13 4.76
CA ILE A 9 14.17 -7.35 4.02
C ILE A 9 12.78 -7.83 4.45
N ILE A 10 12.53 -7.92 5.76
CA ILE A 10 11.24 -8.37 6.29
C ILE A 10 10.13 -7.40 5.87
N GLY A 11 10.37 -6.09 5.93
CA GLY A 11 9.41 -5.10 5.44
C GLY A 11 9.02 -5.36 3.98
N TRP A 12 9.99 -5.55 3.10
CA TRP A 12 9.71 -5.86 1.69
C TRP A 12 9.02 -7.21 1.48
N ILE A 13 9.31 -8.22 2.30
CA ILE A 13 8.58 -9.50 2.27
C ILE A 13 7.10 -9.28 2.65
N VAL A 14 6.85 -8.53 3.73
CA VAL A 14 5.48 -8.18 4.17
C VAL A 14 4.75 -7.41 3.06
N PHE A 15 5.42 -6.47 2.40
CA PHE A 15 4.88 -5.77 1.24
C PHE A 15 4.50 -6.73 0.10
N ILE A 16 5.38 -7.65 -0.28
CA ILE A 16 5.11 -8.61 -1.37
C ILE A 16 3.89 -9.49 -1.03
N ILE A 17 3.80 -9.97 0.21
CA ILE A 17 2.66 -10.78 0.66
C ILE A 17 1.35 -9.96 0.58
N ALA A 18 1.37 -8.72 1.08
CA ALA A 18 0.21 -7.82 1.02
C ALA A 18 -0.18 -7.48 -0.42
N ALA A 19 0.79 -7.11 -1.26
CA ALA A 19 0.57 -6.78 -2.67
C ALA A 19 0.00 -7.97 -3.43
N ALA A 20 0.55 -9.17 -3.23
CA ALA A 20 0.02 -10.39 -3.85
C ALA A 20 -1.40 -10.69 -3.38
N THR A 21 -1.66 -10.61 -2.07
CA THR A 21 -2.99 -10.87 -1.51
C THR A 21 -4.02 -9.89 -2.08
N TYR A 22 -3.76 -8.58 -2.02
CA TYR A 22 -4.69 -7.58 -2.53
C TYR A 22 -4.84 -7.60 -4.04
N SER A 23 -3.79 -7.94 -4.79
CA SER A 23 -3.88 -8.09 -6.25
C SER A 23 -4.71 -9.31 -6.65
N LEU A 24 -4.61 -10.42 -5.90
CA LEU A 24 -5.39 -11.63 -6.17
C LEU A 24 -6.86 -11.49 -5.76
N THR A 25 -7.17 -10.64 -4.79
CA THR A 25 -8.53 -10.38 -4.31
C THR A 25 -9.12 -9.07 -4.81
N VAL A 26 -8.48 -8.40 -5.77
CA VAL A 26 -8.97 -7.11 -6.29
C VAL A 26 -10.30 -7.32 -6.99
N GLU A 27 -11.27 -6.46 -6.69
CA GLU A 27 -12.53 -6.46 -7.42
C GLU A 27 -12.30 -5.88 -8.84
N PRO A 28 -12.65 -6.60 -9.93
CA PRO A 28 -12.37 -6.14 -11.28
C PRO A 28 -13.32 -5.03 -11.77
N THR A 29 -14.43 -4.82 -11.06
CA THR A 29 -15.53 -3.93 -11.45
C THR A 29 -15.76 -2.81 -10.42
N ALA A 30 -16.81 -2.01 -10.62
CA ALA A 30 -17.25 -1.05 -9.62
C ALA A 30 -17.78 -1.80 -8.37
N GLY A 31 -17.07 -1.60 -7.25
CA GLY A 31 -17.48 -2.11 -5.96
C GLY A 31 -18.55 -1.26 -5.27
N PHE A 32 -18.83 -1.60 -4.03
CA PHE A 32 -19.83 -0.92 -3.21
C PHE A 32 -19.41 0.52 -2.84
N TRP A 33 -20.40 1.38 -2.62
CA TRP A 33 -20.24 2.75 -2.10
C TRP A 33 -19.60 3.72 -3.10
N ASP A 34 -18.38 4.21 -2.83
CA ASP A 34 -17.74 5.30 -3.58
C ASP A 34 -16.90 4.81 -4.78
N VAL A 35 -16.63 3.51 -4.89
CA VAL A 35 -15.67 2.97 -5.87
C VAL A 35 -16.05 3.34 -7.31
N GLY A 36 -17.33 3.20 -7.67
CA GLY A 36 -17.81 3.54 -9.01
C GLY A 36 -17.64 5.02 -9.35
N GLU A 37 -17.87 5.90 -8.38
CA GLU A 37 -17.64 7.34 -8.55
C GLU A 37 -16.15 7.63 -8.76
N PHE A 38 -15.29 7.11 -7.90
CA PHE A 38 -13.84 7.33 -7.98
C PHE A 38 -13.25 6.80 -9.28
N ILE A 39 -13.74 5.67 -9.81
CA ILE A 39 -13.37 5.16 -11.13
C ILE A 39 -13.77 6.16 -12.23
N ALA A 40 -15.03 6.61 -12.23
CA ALA A 40 -15.56 7.50 -13.25
C ALA A 40 -14.86 8.88 -13.23
N VAL A 41 -14.70 9.46 -12.04
CA VAL A 41 -14.07 10.78 -11.87
C VAL A 41 -12.57 10.74 -12.09
N SER A 42 -11.88 9.62 -11.80
CA SER A 42 -10.46 9.44 -12.17
C SER A 42 -10.31 9.28 -13.68
N TYR A 43 -11.16 8.47 -14.32
CA TYR A 43 -11.08 8.24 -15.76
C TYR A 43 -11.34 9.51 -16.56
N LYS A 44 -12.33 10.32 -16.17
CA LYS A 44 -12.69 11.56 -16.90
C LYS A 44 -12.12 12.85 -16.29
N LEU A 45 -11.36 12.76 -15.19
CA LEU A 45 -10.87 13.91 -14.42
C LEU A 45 -11.99 14.88 -14.02
N MET A 46 -13.05 14.33 -13.44
CA MET A 46 -14.18 15.10 -12.90
C MET A 46 -14.01 15.36 -11.40
N VAL A 47 -14.91 16.17 -10.84
CA VAL A 47 -14.92 16.48 -9.41
C VAL A 47 -15.78 15.44 -8.68
N PRO A 48 -15.23 14.66 -7.74
CA PRO A 48 -16.02 13.79 -6.87
C PRO A 48 -16.81 14.62 -5.86
N HIS A 49 -17.77 13.98 -5.18
CA HIS A 49 -18.38 14.54 -3.99
C HIS A 49 -17.28 14.97 -3.00
N PRO A 50 -17.51 16.04 -2.20
CA PRO A 50 -16.55 16.45 -1.19
C PRO A 50 -16.29 15.26 -0.25
N PRO A 51 -15.09 14.68 -0.20
CA PRO A 51 -13.79 15.35 -0.10
C PRO A 51 -12.90 15.17 -1.34
N GLY A 52 -12.43 16.28 -1.91
CA GLY A 52 -11.53 16.26 -3.06
C GLY A 52 -10.24 15.47 -2.80
N ALA A 53 -10.05 14.38 -3.55
CA ALA A 53 -8.85 13.54 -3.51
C ALA A 53 -7.99 13.72 -4.78
N PRO A 54 -7.50 14.94 -5.09
CA PRO A 54 -6.92 15.27 -6.40
C PRO A 54 -5.73 14.39 -6.78
N LEU A 55 -4.88 14.03 -5.81
CA LEU A 55 -3.74 13.15 -6.06
C LEU A 55 -4.19 11.75 -6.52
N PHE A 56 -5.20 11.18 -5.86
CA PHE A 56 -5.74 9.88 -6.25
C PHE A 56 -6.34 9.92 -7.66
N LEU A 57 -7.09 10.97 -7.99
CA LEU A 57 -7.70 11.11 -9.32
C LEU A 57 -6.65 11.20 -10.43
N LEU A 58 -5.59 11.98 -10.21
CA LEU A 58 -4.49 12.11 -11.16
C LEU A 58 -3.74 10.79 -11.34
N MET A 59 -3.43 10.09 -10.24
CA MET A 59 -2.80 8.76 -10.32
C MET A 59 -3.73 7.74 -10.99
N GLY A 60 -5.02 7.73 -10.64
CA GLY A 60 -6.03 6.86 -11.24
C GLY A 60 -6.16 7.10 -12.73
N ARG A 61 -6.10 8.37 -13.19
CA ARG A 61 -6.04 8.69 -14.61
C ARG A 61 -4.79 8.11 -15.28
N MET A 62 -3.61 8.27 -14.68
CA MET A 62 -2.38 7.71 -15.23
C MET A 62 -2.44 6.18 -15.34
N VAL A 63 -2.89 5.50 -14.29
CA VAL A 63 -3.00 4.03 -14.25
C VAL A 63 -4.09 3.53 -15.19
N SER A 64 -5.14 4.31 -15.47
CA SER A 64 -6.16 3.96 -16.46
C SER A 64 -5.60 3.80 -17.89
N PHE A 65 -4.46 4.42 -18.21
CA PHE A 65 -3.80 4.22 -19.52
C PHE A 65 -3.23 2.80 -19.70
N LEU A 66 -3.02 2.06 -18.61
CA LEU A 66 -2.63 0.65 -18.66
C LEU A 66 -3.74 -0.24 -19.22
N ALA A 67 -4.97 0.27 -19.33
CA ALA A 67 -6.06 -0.40 -20.02
C ALA A 67 -5.89 -0.44 -21.56
N MET A 68 -4.88 0.25 -22.12
CA MET A 68 -4.54 0.24 -23.55
C MET A 68 -5.72 0.52 -24.50
N GLY A 69 -6.68 1.32 -24.05
CA GLY A 69 -7.88 1.69 -24.81
C GLY A 69 -9.11 0.81 -24.55
N ASP A 70 -8.97 -0.30 -23.81
CA ASP A 70 -10.10 -1.12 -23.38
C ASP A 70 -10.77 -0.52 -22.14
N THR A 71 -11.96 0.07 -22.33
CA THR A 71 -12.70 0.72 -21.24
C THR A 71 -13.19 -0.27 -20.17
N GLN A 72 -13.30 -1.57 -20.48
CA GLN A 72 -13.71 -2.58 -19.51
C GLN A 72 -12.62 -2.85 -18.46
N MET A 73 -11.36 -2.59 -18.81
CA MET A 73 -10.20 -2.81 -17.93
C MET A 73 -9.87 -1.61 -17.04
N VAL A 74 -10.48 -0.45 -17.27
CA VAL A 74 -10.21 0.78 -16.50
C VAL A 74 -10.54 0.61 -15.01
N ALA A 75 -11.67 -0.03 -14.70
CA ALA A 75 -12.07 -0.29 -13.31
C ALA A 75 -11.05 -1.15 -12.57
N PHE A 76 -10.61 -2.25 -13.19
CA PHE A 76 -9.57 -3.12 -12.66
C PHE A 76 -8.27 -2.36 -12.36
N TRP A 77 -7.78 -1.57 -13.31
CA TRP A 77 -6.53 -0.84 -13.15
C TRP A 77 -6.59 0.26 -12.07
N ILE A 78 -7.72 0.94 -11.94
CA ILE A 78 -7.92 1.92 -10.85
C ILE A 78 -8.05 1.21 -9.49
N ASN A 79 -8.73 0.07 -9.42
CA ASN A 79 -8.78 -0.73 -8.18
C ASN A 79 -7.40 -1.30 -7.81
N MET A 80 -6.58 -1.65 -8.81
CA MET A 80 -5.21 -2.08 -8.61
C MET A 80 -4.33 -0.99 -7.99
N LEU A 81 -4.55 0.28 -8.34
CA LEU A 81 -3.88 1.41 -7.66
C LEU A 81 -4.20 1.41 -6.16
N SER A 82 -5.47 1.22 -5.78
CA SER A 82 -5.90 1.13 -4.38
C SER A 82 -5.27 -0.08 -3.67
N ALA A 83 -5.22 -1.24 -4.33
CA ALA A 83 -4.58 -2.45 -3.80
C ALA A 83 -3.08 -2.24 -3.51
N MET A 84 -2.37 -1.61 -4.46
CA MET A 84 -0.95 -1.29 -4.30
C MET A 84 -0.70 -0.25 -3.21
N ALA A 85 -1.55 0.79 -3.14
CA ALA A 85 -1.47 1.80 -2.09
C ALA A 85 -1.68 1.17 -0.69
N ALA A 86 -2.62 0.24 -0.55
CA ALA A 86 -2.84 -0.50 0.70
C ALA A 86 -1.61 -1.36 1.07
N ALA A 87 -0.99 -2.04 0.11
CA ALA A 87 0.23 -2.81 0.35
C ALA A 87 1.41 -1.94 0.82
N PHE A 88 1.60 -0.77 0.22
CA PHE A 88 2.58 0.21 0.71
C PHE A 88 2.22 0.75 2.11
N GLY A 89 0.93 0.93 2.40
CA GLY A 89 0.45 1.27 3.74
C GLY A 89 0.91 0.25 4.78
N ILE A 90 0.81 -1.05 4.48
CA ILE A 90 1.26 -2.13 5.37
C ILE A 90 2.79 -2.11 5.54
N LEU A 91 3.56 -1.87 4.47
CA LEU A 91 5.02 -1.72 4.55
C LEU A 91 5.42 -0.60 5.52
N PHE A 92 4.83 0.58 5.37
CA PHE A 92 5.12 1.72 6.23
C PHE A 92 4.60 1.53 7.65
N MET A 93 3.47 0.84 7.83
CA MET A 93 2.97 0.44 9.13
C MET A 93 3.96 -0.48 9.85
N PHE A 94 4.49 -1.50 9.16
CA PHE A 94 5.52 -2.38 9.71
C PHE A 94 6.75 -1.58 10.18
N TRP A 95 7.33 -0.72 9.32
CA TRP A 95 8.48 0.08 9.72
C TRP A 95 8.17 1.10 10.82
N SER A 96 6.94 1.61 10.89
CA SER A 96 6.52 2.49 11.98
C SER A 96 6.47 1.74 13.31
N ILE A 97 5.92 0.52 13.31
CA ILE A 97 5.87 -0.34 14.50
C ILE A 97 7.28 -0.68 14.98
N THR A 98 8.19 -1.10 14.08
CA THR A 98 9.56 -1.44 14.47
C THR A 98 10.35 -0.22 14.96
N LEU A 99 10.15 0.95 14.34
CA LEU A 99 10.74 2.22 14.78
C LEU A 99 10.25 2.63 16.17
N ILE A 100 8.94 2.50 16.44
CA ILE A 100 8.34 2.80 17.75
C ILE A 100 8.82 1.78 18.78
N GLY A 101 8.83 0.49 18.46
CA GLY A 101 9.33 -0.59 19.31
C GLY A 101 10.78 -0.35 19.73
N GLN A 102 11.65 0.07 18.81
CA GLN A 102 13.05 0.39 19.12
C GLN A 102 13.14 1.54 20.13
N LYS A 103 12.33 2.59 19.96
CA LYS A 103 12.27 3.73 20.89
C LYS A 103 11.78 3.32 22.27
N ILE A 104 10.78 2.44 22.35
CA ILE A 104 10.25 1.92 23.63
C ILE A 104 11.31 1.09 24.37
N LEU A 105 12.05 0.25 23.66
CA LEU A 105 13.11 -0.58 24.24
C LEU A 105 14.39 0.22 24.58
N LYS A 106 14.51 1.46 24.10
CA LYS A 106 15.67 2.35 24.29
C LYS A 106 17.01 1.72 23.84
N VAL A 107 16.98 0.92 22.78
CA VAL A 107 18.17 0.21 22.27
C VAL A 107 18.72 0.93 21.04
N LYS A 108 20.03 1.15 21.00
CA LYS A 108 20.71 1.66 19.80
C LYS A 108 20.84 0.56 18.76
N GLU A 109 20.76 0.90 17.48
CA GLU A 109 20.81 -0.06 16.37
C GLU A 109 22.07 -0.95 16.40
N SER A 110 23.21 -0.42 16.86
CA SER A 110 24.49 -1.12 17.02
C SER A 110 24.54 -2.09 18.20
N GLU A 111 23.58 -2.01 19.13
CA GLU A 111 23.56 -2.74 20.41
C GLU A 111 22.38 -3.73 20.47
N ILE A 112 21.61 -3.88 19.39
CA ILE A 112 20.47 -4.80 19.34
C ILE A 112 20.97 -6.25 19.39
N ASP A 113 20.65 -6.95 20.49
CA ASP A 113 20.90 -8.38 20.60
C ASP A 113 19.88 -9.21 19.78
N THR A 114 20.11 -10.52 19.70
CA THR A 114 19.24 -11.40 18.89
C THR A 114 17.84 -11.52 19.47
N ALA A 115 17.68 -11.47 20.80
CA ALA A 115 16.38 -11.59 21.45
C ALA A 115 15.54 -10.32 21.25
N GLN A 116 16.15 -9.13 21.34
CA GLN A 116 15.56 -7.83 21.05
C GLN A 116 15.19 -7.71 19.58
N MET A 117 16.06 -8.19 18.68
CA MET A 117 15.75 -8.24 17.25
C MET A 117 14.51 -9.08 16.97
N ILE A 118 14.41 -10.29 17.55
CA ILE A 118 13.24 -11.15 17.40
C ILE A 118 11.99 -10.47 17.95
N LYS A 119 12.06 -9.84 19.13
CA LYS A 119 10.94 -9.09 19.71
C LYS A 119 10.46 -7.96 18.80
N LEU A 120 11.38 -7.23 18.16
CA LEU A 120 11.04 -6.15 17.24
C LEU A 120 10.44 -6.66 15.93
N MET A 121 10.86 -7.83 15.43
CA MET A 121 10.34 -8.40 14.18
C MET A 121 8.99 -9.11 14.35
N MET A 122 8.62 -9.49 15.58
CA MET A 122 7.36 -10.16 15.90
C MET A 122 6.30 -9.21 16.51
N ALA A 123 6.63 -7.94 16.67
CA ALA A 123 5.71 -6.89 17.15
C ALA A 123 4.84 -6.36 16.00
#